data_AF-I8ZYJ3-F1
#
_entry.id   AF-I8ZYJ3-F1
#
_cell.length_a   1.000
_cell.length_b   1.000
_cell.length_c   1.000
_cell.angle_alpha   90.00
_cell.angle_beta   90.00
_cell.angle_gamma   90.00
#
_symmetry.space_group_name_H-M   'P 1'
#
loop_
_entity.id
_entity.type
_entity.pdbx_description
1 polymer ?
#
loop_
_entity_poly.entity_id
_entity_poly.type
_entity_poly.pdbx_seq_one_letter_code
_entity_poly.pdbx_strand_id
1 'polypeptide(L)'
;RIAVMDRYVYCQYAVMRLRGDGDGDARRVRVAYRRFPAPDLVVLFTVPATLAQQRVELRGRDHEDLDRLVAFAEAYRNLPEAAAFHELPASGTPDEVHTALLRLVTAALRR
;
A
#
# COMPACT_ATOMS: atom_id res chain seq x y z
N ARG A 1 -1.47 6.61 22.62
CA ARG A 1 -2.67 6.21 21.82
C ARG A 1 -2.16 5.69 20.49
N ILE A 2 -2.80 4.69 19.89
CA ILE A 2 -2.39 4.09 18.62
C ILE A 2 -3.56 4.24 17.63
N ALA A 3 -3.26 4.64 16.40
CA ALA A 3 -4.23 4.65 15.30
C ALA A 3 -3.77 3.66 14.23
N VAL A 4 -4.70 2.87 13.70
CA VAL A 4 -4.47 1.96 12.57
C VAL A 4 -5.33 2.44 11.42
N MET A 5 -4.71 2.65 10.25
CA MET A 5 -5.40 3.07 9.04
C MET A 5 -5.20 2.01 7.97
N ASP A 6 -6.32 1.49 7.44
CA ASP A 6 -6.29 0.75 6.18
C ASP A 6 -6.33 1.78 5.05
N ARG A 7 -5.23 1.84 4.30
CA ARG A 7 -4.90 2.88 3.33
C ARG A 7 -4.55 4.23 3.96
N TYR A 8 -3.90 5.06 3.16
CA TYR A 8 -3.55 6.43 3.50
C TYR A 8 -3.28 7.24 2.21
N VAL A 9 -2.60 8.37 2.31
CA VAL A 9 -2.32 9.28 1.18
C VAL A 9 -1.59 8.60 0.02
N TYR A 10 -0.80 7.56 0.28
CA TYR A 10 -0.02 6.84 -0.73
C TYR A 10 -0.88 6.16 -1.80
N CYS A 11 -2.10 5.75 -1.46
CA CYS A 11 -3.02 5.16 -2.43
C CYS A 11 -3.41 6.19 -3.50
N GLN A 12 -3.66 7.43 -3.10
CA GLN A 12 -3.93 8.51 -4.04
C GLN A 12 -2.73 8.73 -4.95
N TYR A 13 -1.51 8.72 -4.41
CA TYR A 13 -0.31 8.90 -5.23
C TYR A 13 -0.11 7.79 -6.26
N ALA A 14 -0.36 6.54 -5.89
CA ALA A 14 -0.29 5.41 -6.81
C ALA A 14 -1.35 5.54 -7.93
N VAL A 15 -2.58 5.94 -7.59
CA VAL A 15 -3.64 6.20 -8.58
C VAL A 15 -3.25 7.32 -9.54
N MET A 16 -2.73 8.44 -9.03
CA MET A 16 -2.28 9.57 -9.87
C MET A 16 -1.17 9.14 -10.83
N ARG A 17 -0.20 8.37 -10.33
CA ARG A 17 0.88 7.83 -11.17
C ARG A 17 0.33 6.91 -12.26
N LEU A 18 -0.59 6.01 -11.93
CA LEU A 18 -1.19 5.09 -12.89
C LEU A 18 -2.04 5.81 -13.96
N ARG A 19 -2.68 6.93 -13.61
CA ARG A 19 -3.39 7.79 -14.56
C ARG A 19 -2.47 8.63 -15.45
N GLY A 20 -1.17 8.72 -15.10
CA GLY A 20 -0.22 9.58 -15.79
C GLY A 20 -0.40 11.07 -15.45
N ASP A 21 -0.91 11.38 -14.26
CA ASP A 21 -1.08 12.77 -13.82
C ASP A 21 0.27 13.49 -13.81
N GLY A 22 0.29 14.75 -14.25
CA GLY A 22 1.53 15.51 -14.37
C GLY A 22 2.23 15.74 -13.03
N ASP A 23 3.57 15.83 -13.05
CA ASP A 23 4.40 16.00 -11.85
C ASP A 23 4.01 17.22 -11.01
N GLY A 24 3.57 18.30 -11.67
CA GLY A 24 3.08 19.50 -11.01
C GLY A 24 1.83 19.24 -10.15
N ASP A 25 0.92 18.37 -10.61
CA ASP A 25 -0.32 18.04 -9.91
C ASP A 25 -0.04 17.09 -8.75
N ALA A 26 0.79 16.06 -9.00
CA ALA A 26 1.27 15.15 -7.97
C ALA A 26 1.99 15.87 -6.82
N ARG A 27 2.76 16.93 -7.14
CA ARG A 27 3.42 17.79 -6.15
C ARG A 27 2.41 18.61 -5.34
N ARG A 28 1.40 19.21 -5.98
CA ARG A 28 0.37 19.98 -5.27
C ARG A 28 -0.42 19.12 -4.30
N VAL A 29 -0.81 17.91 -4.71
CA VAL A 29 -1.51 16.96 -3.82
C VAL A 29 -0.64 16.56 -2.64
N ARG A 30 0.65 16.29 -2.85
CA ARG A 30 1.60 16.01 -1.75
C ARG A 30 1.69 17.16 -0.75
N VAL A 31 1.77 18.39 -1.23
CA VAL A 31 1.79 19.57 -0.34
C VAL A 31 0.50 19.66 0.46
N ALA A 32 -0.66 19.46 -0.17
CA ALA A 32 -1.95 19.49 0.52
C ALA A 32 -2.03 18.43 1.64
N TYR A 33 -1.55 17.22 1.37
CA TYR A 33 -1.58 16.10 2.31
C TYR A 33 -0.56 16.17 3.45
N ARG A 34 0.43 17.07 3.39
CA ARG A 34 1.33 17.34 4.55
C ARG A 34 0.59 17.86 5.78
N ARG A 35 -0.67 18.27 5.64
CA ARG A 35 -1.50 18.72 6.77
C ARG A 35 -1.99 17.56 7.64
N PHE A 36 -1.94 16.32 7.14
CA PHE A 36 -2.29 15.14 7.92
C PHE A 36 -1.07 14.59 8.69
N PRO A 37 -1.28 13.88 9.82
CA PRO A 37 -0.18 13.32 10.61
C PRO A 37 0.69 12.34 9.82
N ALA A 38 2.00 12.46 9.91
CA ALA A 38 2.90 11.47 9.33
C ALA A 38 2.77 10.14 10.11
N PRO A 39 2.61 8.99 9.44
CA PRO A 39 2.58 7.70 10.10
C PRO A 39 3.96 7.30 10.63
N ASP A 40 4.00 6.73 11.84
CA ASP A 40 5.24 6.19 12.43
C ASP A 40 5.70 4.88 11.75
N LEU A 41 4.76 4.17 11.12
CA LEU A 41 4.99 2.92 10.39
C LEU A 41 4.04 2.84 9.19
N VAL A 42 4.59 2.55 8.01
CA VAL A 42 3.81 2.24 6.80
C VAL A 42 4.17 0.84 6.34
N VAL A 43 3.19 -0.04 6.27
CA VAL A 43 3.39 -1.42 5.81
C VAL A 43 2.72 -1.59 4.45
N LEU A 44 3.51 -1.90 3.43
CA LEU A 44 3.01 -2.23 2.09
C LEU A 44 2.90 -3.74 1.97
N PHE A 45 1.67 -4.25 1.82
CA PHE A 45 1.44 -5.67 1.66
C PHE A 45 1.70 -6.03 0.19
N THR A 46 2.66 -6.92 -0.05
CA THR A 46 3.05 -7.34 -1.40
C THR A 46 2.59 -8.77 -1.66
N VAL A 47 1.96 -8.98 -2.81
CA VAL A 47 1.45 -10.29 -3.24
C VAL A 47 1.56 -10.36 -4.77
N PRO A 48 1.84 -11.54 -5.37
CA PRO A 48 1.77 -11.70 -6.82
C PRO A 48 0.40 -11.25 -7.35
N ALA A 49 0.38 -10.50 -8.45
CA ALA A 49 -0.86 -9.96 -9.02
C ALA A 49 -1.88 -11.06 -9.37
N THR A 50 -1.41 -12.22 -9.84
CA THR A 50 -2.24 -13.39 -10.12
C THR A 50 -2.93 -13.92 -8.86
N LEU A 51 -2.21 -14.00 -7.74
CA LEU A 51 -2.79 -14.44 -6.46
C LEU A 51 -3.75 -13.38 -5.88
N ALA A 52 -3.45 -12.09 -6.04
CA ALA A 52 -4.36 -11.02 -5.67
C ALA A 52 -5.68 -11.13 -6.45
N GLN A 53 -5.61 -11.27 -7.78
CA GLN A 53 -6.78 -11.44 -8.63
C GLN A 53 -7.60 -12.66 -8.21
N GLN A 54 -6.95 -13.83 -8.04
CA GLN A 54 -7.65 -15.04 -7.58
C GLN A 54 -8.41 -14.81 -6.26
N ARG A 55 -7.81 -14.12 -5.28
CA ARG A 55 -8.46 -13.81 -4.00
C ARG A 55 -9.64 -12.83 -4.17
N VAL A 56 -9.54 -11.88 -5.10
CA VAL A 56 -10.62 -10.95 -5.44
C VAL A 56 -11.79 -11.72 -6.07
N GLU A 57 -11.53 -12.53 -7.08
CA GLU A 57 -12.56 -13.32 -7.77
C GLU A 57 -13.25 -14.30 -6.82
N LEU A 58 -12.48 -15.02 -5.99
CA LEU A 58 -13.03 -15.95 -4.99
C LEU A 58 -13.91 -15.26 -3.94
N ARG A 59 -13.65 -13.97 -3.65
CA ARG A 59 -14.47 -13.19 -2.73
C ARG A 59 -15.84 -12.85 -3.35
N GLY A 60 -15.96 -12.81 -4.68
CA GLY A 60 -17.22 -12.71 -5.41
C GLY A 60 -18.00 -11.40 -5.22
N ARG A 61 -17.32 -10.31 -4.81
CA ARG A 61 -17.95 -8.98 -4.59
C ARG A 61 -17.42 -7.87 -5.48
N ASP A 62 -16.28 -8.12 -6.12
CA ASP A 62 -15.51 -7.17 -6.89
C ASP A 62 -14.67 -7.93 -7.93
N HIS A 63 -14.22 -7.21 -8.94
CA HIS A 63 -13.38 -7.72 -10.02
C HIS A 63 -12.17 -6.80 -10.16
N GLU A 64 -11.00 -7.40 -10.34
CA GLU A 64 -9.76 -6.66 -10.59
C GLU A 64 -9.06 -7.26 -11.81
N ASP A 65 -8.73 -6.39 -12.75
CA ASP A 65 -7.99 -6.75 -13.95
C ASP A 65 -6.52 -7.03 -13.62
N LEU A 66 -5.94 -8.07 -14.24
CA LEU A 66 -4.58 -8.51 -13.91
C LEU A 66 -3.54 -7.45 -14.28
N ASP A 67 -3.68 -6.82 -15.45
CA ASP A 67 -2.75 -5.80 -15.92
C ASP A 67 -2.84 -4.56 -15.02
N ARG A 68 -4.05 -4.22 -14.57
CA ARG A 68 -4.26 -3.16 -13.58
C ARG A 68 -3.57 -3.45 -12.25
N LEU A 69 -3.64 -4.68 -11.76
CA LEU A 69 -2.95 -5.08 -10.52
C LEU A 69 -1.42 -5.02 -10.66
N VAL A 70 -0.88 -5.45 -11.81
CA VAL A 70 0.55 -5.31 -12.14
C VAL A 70 0.96 -3.83 -12.18
N ALA A 71 0.20 -3.00 -12.88
CA ALA A 71 0.46 -1.57 -12.99
C ALA A 71 0.42 -0.87 -11.62
N PHE A 72 -0.50 -1.26 -10.73
CA PHE A 72 -0.52 -0.73 -9.36
C PHE A 72 0.71 -1.14 -8.54
N ALA A 73 1.13 -2.40 -8.63
CA ALA A 73 2.33 -2.88 -7.95
C ALA A 73 3.57 -2.08 -8.40
N GLU A 74 3.69 -1.80 -9.69
CA GLU A 74 4.72 -0.92 -10.24
C GLU A 74 4.56 0.53 -9.80
N ALA A 75 3.33 1.05 -9.75
CA ALA A 75 3.07 2.41 -9.32
C ALA A 75 3.56 2.65 -7.89
N TYR A 76 3.24 1.75 -6.94
CA TYR A 76 3.71 1.84 -5.55
C TYR A 76 5.24 1.76 -5.44
N ARG A 77 5.88 0.80 -6.13
CA ARG A 77 7.35 0.64 -6.09
C ARG A 77 8.10 1.86 -6.61
N ASN A 78 7.50 2.57 -7.56
CA ASN A 78 8.11 3.74 -8.18
C ASN A 78 7.66 5.08 -7.56
N LEU A 79 6.95 5.05 -6.43
CA LEU A 79 6.68 6.29 -5.68
C LEU A 79 7.98 6.83 -5.07
N PRO A 80 8.16 8.16 -4.99
CA PRO A 80 9.26 8.75 -4.22
C PRO A 80 9.26 8.31 -2.74
N GLU A 81 8.08 7.99 -2.19
CA GLU A 81 7.91 7.53 -0.82
C GLU A 81 8.18 6.03 -0.62
N ALA A 82 8.51 5.27 -1.68
CA ALA A 82 8.66 3.82 -1.58
C ALA A 82 9.67 3.37 -0.51
N ALA A 83 10.74 4.15 -0.31
CA ALA A 83 11.76 3.89 0.71
C ALA A 83 11.22 3.99 2.16
N ALA A 84 10.07 4.62 2.39
CA ALA A 84 9.42 4.68 3.70
C ALA A 84 8.55 3.46 4.00
N PHE A 85 8.31 2.59 3.02
CA PHE A 85 7.46 1.42 3.19
C PHE A 85 8.25 0.24 3.76
N HIS A 86 7.66 -0.41 4.76
CA HIS A 86 8.03 -1.76 5.14
C HIS A 86 7.23 -2.72 4.27
N GLU A 87 7.89 -3.35 3.28
CA GLU A 87 7.25 -4.39 2.50
C GLU A 87 7.00 -5.64 3.35
N LEU A 88 5.77 -6.15 3.31
CA LEU A 88 5.37 -7.38 3.96
C LEU A 88 4.83 -8.34 2.90
N PRO A 89 5.55 -9.45 2.59
CA PRO A 89 5.03 -10.49 1.72
C PRO A 89 3.77 -11.12 2.31
N ALA A 90 2.64 -10.97 1.60
CA ALA A 90 1.30 -11.33 2.05
C ALA A 90 0.69 -12.51 1.26
N SER A 91 1.54 -13.33 0.63
CA SER A 91 1.11 -14.52 -0.13
C SER A 91 0.68 -15.69 0.75
N GLY A 92 1.13 -15.73 2.00
CA GLY A 92 0.82 -16.80 2.96
C GLY A 92 -0.63 -16.77 3.46
N THR A 93 -0.89 -17.60 4.46
CA THR A 93 -2.15 -17.64 5.19
C THR A 93 -2.35 -16.38 6.05
N PRO A 94 -3.59 -16.03 6.42
CA PRO A 94 -3.85 -14.91 7.32
C PRO A 94 -3.06 -14.95 8.62
N ASP A 95 -2.87 -16.13 9.23
CA ASP A 95 -2.16 -16.28 10.50
C ASP A 95 -0.65 -16.05 10.35
N GLU A 96 -0.04 -16.50 9.25
CA GLU A 96 1.37 -16.24 8.93
C GLU A 96 1.61 -14.74 8.70
N VAL A 97 0.73 -14.11 7.92
CA VAL A 97 0.77 -12.67 7.63
C VAL A 97 0.55 -11.85 8.91
N HIS A 98 -0.42 -12.25 9.75
CA HIS A 98 -0.68 -11.63 11.04
C HIS A 98 0.53 -11.71 11.97
N THR A 99 1.15 -12.89 12.07
CA THR A 99 2.35 -13.10 12.88
C THR A 99 3.50 -12.21 12.40
N ALA A 100 3.71 -12.10 11.09
CA ALA A 100 4.73 -11.22 10.52
C ALA A 100 4.44 -9.74 10.80
N LEU A 101 3.19 -9.31 10.62
CA LEU A 101 2.77 -7.93 10.88
C LEU A 101 2.93 -7.56 12.36
N LEU A 102 2.53 -8.45 13.27
CA LEU A 102 2.62 -8.23 14.71
C LEU A 102 4.06 -7.99 15.15
N ARG A 103 5.03 -8.70 14.55
CA ARG A 103 6.46 -8.45 14.80
C ARG A 103 6.89 -7.05 14.38
N LEU A 104 6.48 -6.59 13.19
CA LEU A 104 6.80 -5.23 12.71
C LEU A 104 6.18 -4.16 13.61
N VAL A 105 4.89 -4.29 13.94
CA VAL A 105 4.17 -3.33 14.79
C VAL A 105 4.78 -3.29 16.19
N THR A 106 5.06 -4.44 16.80
CA THR A 106 5.66 -4.49 18.13
C THR A 106 7.05 -3.86 18.15
N ALA A 107 7.84 -4.04 17.09
CA ALA A 107 9.15 -3.39 16.96
C ALA A 107 9.03 -1.87 16.84
N ALA A 108 8.04 -1.37 16.09
CA ALA A 108 7.78 0.06 15.94
C ALA A 108 7.31 0.72 17.24
N LEU A 109 6.48 0.03 18.04
CA LEU A 109 5.96 0.54 19.32
C LEU A 109 7.00 0.57 20.46
N ARG A 110 8.15 -0.09 20.28
CA ARG A 110 9.26 -0.12 21.26
C ARG A 110 10.31 0.97 21.01
N ARG A 111 10.18 1.73 19.92
CA ARG A 111 11.01 2.89 19.62
C ARG A 111 10.49 4.11 20.36
#